data_AF-A0AAE3EDU7-F1
#
_entry.id   AF-A0AAE3EDU7-F1
#
_cell.length_a   1.000
_cell.length_b   1.000
_cell.length_c   1.000
_cell.angle_alpha   90.00
_cell.angle_beta   90.00
_cell.angle_gamma   90.00
#
_symmetry.space_group_name_H-M   'P 1'
#
loop_
_entity.id
_entity.type
_entity.pdbx_description
1 polymer ?
#
loop_
_entity_poly.entity_id
_entity_poly.type
_entity_poly.pdbx_seq_one_letter_code
_entity_poly.pdbx_strand_id
1 'polypeptide(L)'
;MYQDEEFDIQDLQNALCALSVSEFTEETPDGQEEVSMTVHLDNAEFPTFTVTLYRYDGINCIAVVDGTPVAFVSRSQTVNLIEAVNELTLGQ
;
A
#
# COMPACT_ATOMS: atom_id res chain seq x y z
N MET A 1 -7.92 7.49 -20.01
CA MET A 1 -8.77 6.44 -20.60
C MET A 1 -7.85 5.40 -21.21
N TYR A 2 -7.41 4.41 -20.44
CA TYR A 2 -6.80 3.22 -21.02
C TYR A 2 -7.97 2.29 -21.40
N GLN A 3 -8.18 2.08 -22.71
CA GLN A 3 -8.97 1.00 -23.31
C GLN A 3 -10.51 0.90 -23.05
N ASP A 4 -11.21 1.97 -22.63
CA ASP A 4 -12.69 1.98 -22.52
C ASP A 4 -13.30 0.91 -21.59
N GLU A 5 -12.50 0.33 -20.69
CA GLU A 5 -12.96 -0.60 -19.66
C GLU A 5 -13.00 0.14 -18.30
N GLU A 6 -14.16 0.12 -17.64
CA GLU A 6 -14.33 0.66 -16.29
C GLU A 6 -13.72 -0.36 -15.32
N PHE A 7 -12.49 -0.08 -14.85
CA PHE A 7 -11.84 -0.90 -13.84
C PHE A 7 -12.55 -0.71 -12.50
N ASP A 8 -13.07 -1.80 -11.95
CA ASP A 8 -13.57 -1.80 -10.58
C ASP A 8 -12.38 -1.71 -9.61
N ILE A 9 -12.15 -0.50 -9.09
CA ILE A 9 -11.08 -0.21 -8.13
C ILE A 9 -11.55 -0.33 -6.68
N GLN A 10 -12.78 -0.80 -6.43
CA GLN A 10 -13.37 -0.83 -5.09
C GLN A 10 -12.53 -1.70 -4.15
N ASP A 11 -12.06 -2.86 -4.60
CA ASP A 11 -11.24 -3.76 -3.76
C ASP A 11 -9.87 -3.16 -3.45
N LEU A 12 -9.26 -2.45 -4.41
CA LEU A 12 -8.03 -1.69 -4.16
C LEU A 12 -8.25 -0.59 -3.13
N GLN A 13 -9.32 0.20 -3.26
CA GLN A 13 -9.66 1.25 -2.31
C GLN A 13 -9.91 0.69 -0.91
N ASN A 14 -10.62 -0.43 -0.82
CA ASN A 14 -10.89 -1.11 0.44
C ASN A 14 -9.62 -1.63 1.09
N ALA A 15 -8.75 -2.30 0.32
CA ALA A 15 -7.48 -2.83 0.83
C ALA A 15 -6.56 -1.71 1.33
N LEU A 16 -6.48 -0.60 0.59
CA LEU A 16 -5.70 0.57 0.99
C LEU A 16 -6.26 1.22 2.27
N CYS A 17 -7.59 1.42 2.34
CA CYS A 17 -8.24 1.99 3.53
C CYS A 17 -8.20 1.04 4.74
N ALA A 18 -8.06 -0.26 4.51
CA ALA A 18 -7.97 -1.27 5.55
C ALA A 18 -6.57 -1.36 6.18
N LEU A 19 -5.53 -0.73 5.60
CA LEU A 19 -4.21 -0.68 6.22
C LEU A 19 -4.31 -0.05 7.61
N SER A 20 -3.88 -0.79 8.63
CA SER A 20 -3.89 -0.33 10.01
C SER A 20 -2.51 -0.50 10.62
N VAL A 21 -2.09 0.53 11.35
CA VAL A 21 -0.85 0.49 12.13
C VAL A 21 -1.02 -0.47 13.31
N SER A 22 -0.12 -1.44 13.43
CA SER A 22 0.00 -2.23 14.66
C SER A 22 0.80 -1.47 15.72
N GLU A 23 1.91 -0.86 15.31
CA GLU A 23 2.80 -0.05 16.17
C GLU A 23 3.58 0.97 15.33
N PHE A 24 3.83 2.16 15.86
CA PHE A 24 4.68 3.16 15.20
C PHE A 24 6.16 2.79 15.36
N THR A 25 6.99 3.06 14.35
CA THR A 25 8.39 2.65 14.36
C THR A 25 9.29 3.61 13.59
N GLU A 26 10.55 3.68 14.01
CA GLU A 26 11.65 4.36 13.30
C GLU A 26 12.65 3.34 12.72
N GLU A 27 12.32 2.04 12.79
CA GLU A 27 13.16 0.98 12.23
C GLU A 27 13.39 1.20 10.73
N THR A 28 14.64 1.00 10.31
CA THR A 28 15.02 1.15 8.90
C THR A 28 14.62 -0.09 8.12
N PRO A 29 13.83 0.04 7.03
CA PRO A 29 13.50 -1.11 6.20
C PRO A 29 14.74 -1.65 5.49
N ASP A 30 15.08 -2.91 5.74
CA ASP A 30 16.19 -3.63 5.11
C ASP A 30 15.74 -4.88 4.33
N GLY A 31 14.46 -5.24 4.42
CA GLY A 31 13.87 -6.37 3.74
C GLY A 31 13.34 -6.06 2.34
N GLN A 32 12.63 -7.04 1.76
CA GLN A 32 12.06 -6.97 0.42
C GLN A 32 10.95 -5.91 0.35
N GLU A 33 10.97 -5.06 -0.69
CA GLU A 33 9.82 -4.24 -1.07
C GLU A 33 8.68 -5.15 -1.56
N GLU A 34 7.54 -5.14 -0.86
CA GLU A 34 6.39 -5.98 -1.18
C GLU A 34 5.45 -5.25 -2.16
N VAL A 35 5.21 -3.96 -1.92
CA VAL A 35 4.40 -3.10 -2.78
C VAL A 35 4.77 -1.63 -2.57
N SER A 36 4.72 -0.85 -3.65
CA SER A 36 4.90 0.60 -3.63
C SER A 36 3.84 1.27 -4.49
N MET A 37 3.17 2.28 -3.94
CA MET A 37 2.06 2.98 -4.60
C MET A 37 2.13 4.47 -4.33
N THR A 38 1.96 5.26 -5.38
CA THR A 38 1.70 6.69 -5.26
C THR A 38 0.20 6.94 -5.36
N VAL A 39 -0.36 7.55 -4.33
CA VAL A 39 -1.78 7.84 -4.21
C VAL A 39 -1.99 9.31 -4.48
N HIS A 40 -2.85 9.63 -5.45
CA HIS A 40 -3.30 11.00 -5.71
C HIS A 40 -4.71 11.18 -5.15
N LEU A 41 -4.86 12.08 -4.18
CA LEU A 41 -6.16 12.41 -3.58
C LEU A 41 -6.67 13.71 -4.18
N ASP A 42 -7.99 13.81 -4.36
CA ASP A 42 -8.66 15.10 -4.62
C ASP A 42 -8.78 15.89 -3.31
N ASN A 43 -7.63 16.20 -2.72
CA ASN A 43 -7.49 16.94 -1.48
C ASN A 43 -6.39 17.99 -1.66
N ALA A 44 -6.72 19.27 -1.43
CA ALA A 44 -5.80 20.38 -1.61
C ALA A 44 -4.62 20.38 -0.62
N GLU A 45 -4.78 19.80 0.58
CA GLU A 45 -3.72 19.77 1.60
C GLU A 45 -2.78 18.57 1.45
N PHE A 46 -3.32 17.43 1.03
CA PHE A 46 -2.55 16.19 0.82
C PHE A 46 -2.84 15.61 -0.56
N PRO A 47 -2.39 16.29 -1.64
CA PRO A 47 -2.77 15.93 -2.99
C PRO A 47 -2.12 14.63 -3.44
N THR A 48 -0.95 14.29 -2.91
CA THR A 48 -0.18 13.12 -3.34
C THR A 48 0.75 12.67 -2.24
N PHE A 49 0.81 11.36 -2.01
CA PHE A 49 1.83 10.72 -1.17
C PHE A 49 2.18 9.35 -1.73
N THR A 50 3.36 8.85 -1.39
CA THR A 50 3.79 7.48 -1.70
C THR A 50 3.78 6.64 -0.45
N VAL A 51 3.16 5.46 -0.53
CA VAL A 51 3.25 4.43 0.49
C VAL A 51 4.05 3.25 -0.07
N THR A 52 5.01 2.79 0.70
CA THR A 52 5.81 1.61 0.38
C THR A 52 5.82 0.67 1.58
N LEU A 53 5.53 -0.61 1.34
CA LEU A 53 5.52 -1.64 2.38
C LEU A 53 6.71 -2.58 2.16
N TYR A 54 7.61 -2.63 3.14
CA TYR A 54 8.78 -3.50 3.15
C TYR A 54 8.56 -4.67 4.10
N ARG A 55 8.93 -5.89 3.72
CA ARG A 55 8.93 -7.04 4.62
C ARG A 55 9.88 -6.77 5.79
N TYR A 56 9.40 -6.98 7.02
CA TYR A 56 10.23 -6.87 8.22
C TYR A 56 10.47 -8.25 8.84
N ASP A 57 9.39 -8.98 9.13
CA ASP A 57 9.46 -10.34 9.65
C ASP A 57 8.42 -11.25 8.97
N GLY A 58 8.12 -12.41 9.57
CA GLY A 58 7.16 -13.36 9.02
C GLY A 58 5.70 -12.89 9.01
N ILE A 59 5.37 -11.87 9.81
CA ILE A 59 4.01 -11.41 10.09
C ILE A 59 3.81 -9.89 9.95
N ASN A 60 4.88 -9.10 9.85
CA ASN A 60 4.86 -7.64 9.77
C ASN A 60 5.62 -7.10 8.56
N CYS A 61 5.16 -5.96 8.08
CA CYS A 61 5.84 -5.09 7.14
C CYS A 61 6.10 -3.73 7.79
N ILE A 62 7.16 -3.02 7.39
CA ILE A 62 7.36 -1.60 7.69
C ILE A 62 6.69 -0.78 6.60
N ALA A 63 5.77 0.09 6.99
CA ALA A 63 5.21 1.13 6.16
C ALA A 63 6.12 2.35 6.15
N VAL A 64 6.45 2.79 4.94
CA VAL A 64 7.21 3.99 4.64
C VAL A 64 6.29 4.93 3.88
N VAL A 65 6.14 6.16 4.37
CA VAL A 65 5.36 7.20 3.71
C VAL A 65 6.30 8.32 3.29
N ASP A 66 6.32 8.62 1.99
CA ASP A 66 7.21 9.60 1.37
C ASP A 66 8.69 9.45 1.78
N GLY A 67 9.16 8.19 1.81
CA GLY A 67 10.53 7.83 2.16
C GLY A 67 10.83 7.82 3.67
N THR A 68 9.85 8.11 4.52
CA THR A 68 10.00 8.08 5.98
C THR A 68 9.33 6.84 6.56
N PRO A 69 10.05 5.95 7.27
CA PRO A 69 9.43 4.86 8.03
C PRO A 69 8.46 5.43 9.07
N VAL A 70 7.25 4.88 9.14
CA VAL A 70 6.22 5.37 10.05
C VAL A 70 5.74 4.31 11.02
N ALA A 71 5.55 3.07 10.57
CA ALA A 71 4.80 2.08 11.34
C ALA A 71 5.04 0.65 10.86
N PHE A 72 4.75 -0.30 11.74
CA PHE A 72 4.47 -1.67 11.38
C PHE A 72 3.02 -1.83 10.92
N VAL A 73 2.83 -2.65 9.90
CA VAL A 73 1.54 -3.08 9.34
C VAL A 73 1.55 -4.59 9.21
N SER A 74 0.40 -5.25 9.40
CA SER A 74 0.34 -6.70 9.29
C SER A 74 0.64 -7.15 7.85
N ARG A 75 1.42 -8.22 7.72
CA ARG A 75 1.73 -8.81 6.41
C ARG A 75 0.47 -9.32 5.70
N SER A 76 -0.55 -9.74 6.44
CA SER A 76 -1.86 -10.08 5.87
C SER A 76 -2.52 -8.91 5.14
N GLN A 77 -2.48 -7.70 5.72
CA GLN A 77 -3.03 -6.51 5.06
C GLN A 77 -2.20 -6.12 3.83
N THR A 78 -0.88 -6.24 3.92
CA THR A 78 0.02 -6.04 2.77
C THR A 78 -0.30 -7.00 1.63
N VAL A 79 -0.55 -8.28 1.92
CA VAL A 79 -0.91 -9.29 0.92
C VAL A 79 -2.25 -8.96 0.26
N ASN A 80 -3.28 -8.61 1.04
CA ASN A 80 -4.57 -8.21 0.49
C ASN A 80 -4.44 -7.01 -0.49
N LEU A 81 -3.57 -6.05 -0.17
CA LEU A 81 -3.29 -4.92 -1.06
C LEU A 81 -2.59 -5.36 -2.36
N ILE A 82 -1.61 -6.26 -2.27
CA ILE A 82 -0.93 -6.82 -3.44
C ILE A 82 -1.89 -7.58 -4.35
N GLU A 83 -2.79 -8.38 -3.76
CA GLU A 83 -3.83 -9.10 -4.49
C GLU A 83 -4.74 -8.14 -5.26
N ALA A 84 -5.25 -7.10 -4.59
CA ALA A 84 -6.09 -6.09 -5.25
C ALA A 84 -5.37 -5.30 -6.36
N VAL A 85 -4.06 -5.04 -6.22
CA VAL A 85 -3.24 -4.45 -7.31
C VAL A 85 -3.08 -5.42 -8.48
N ASN A 86 -2.87 -6.71 -8.18
CA ASN A 86 -2.67 -7.72 -9.20
C ASN A 86 -3.96 -7.99 -10.00
N GLU A 87 -5.12 -8.02 -9.35
CA GLU A 87 -6.44 -8.14 -10.01
C GLU A 87 -6.60 -7.04 -11.08
N LEU A 88 -6.33 -5.78 -10.71
CA LEU A 88 -6.38 -4.65 -11.64
C LEU A 88 -5.35 -4.73 -12.77
N THR A 89 -4.14 -5.20 -12.47
CA THR A 89 -3.04 -5.24 -13.47
C THR A 89 -3.19 -6.40 -14.44
N LEU A 90 -3.70 -7.53 -13.97
CA LEU A 90 -3.85 -8.76 -14.75
C LEU A 90 -5.22 -8.86 -15.44
N GLY A 91 -6.16 -7.98 -15.10
CA GLY A 91 -7.52 -7.96 -15.65
C GLY A 91 -8.30 -9.22 -15.30
N GLN A 92 -8.18 -9.69 -14.04
CA GLN A 92 -8.88 -10.87 -13.53
C GLN A 92 -9.98 -10.47 -12.56
#